data_AF-A0A1D6JMT8-F1
#
_entry.id   AF-A0A1D6JMT8-F1
#
_cell.length_a   1.000
_cell.length_b   1.000
_cell.length_c   1.000
_cell.angle_alpha   90.00
_cell.angle_beta   90.00
_cell.angle_gamma   90.00
#
_symmetry.space_group_name_H-M   'P 1'
#
loop_
_entity.id
_entity.type
_entity.pdbx_description
1 polymer ?
#
loop_
_entity_poly.entity_id
_entity_poly.type
_entity_poly.pdbx_seq_one_letter_code
_entity_poly.pdbx_strand_id
1 'polypeptide(L)'
;MYGAFWCSHCNEQKQMFGHEATKILDYVECFPNGAGKGKKMTAECAAAGLEGFPTWFINGKILSGDQELEVLAEASGFVGEGTEQPKGISQN
;
A
#
# COMPACT_ATOMS: atom_id res chain seq x y z
N MET A 1 -0.98 -1.07 -3.62
CA MET A 1 -1.46 0.17 -2.97
C MET A 1 -2.41 0.91 -3.90
N TYR A 2 -3.64 1.17 -3.45
CA TYR A 2 -4.55 2.10 -4.09
C TYR A 2 -4.32 3.50 -3.53
N GLY A 3 -4.21 4.51 -4.38
CA GLY A 3 -4.00 5.88 -3.93
C GLY A 3 -4.25 6.91 -5.01
N ALA A 4 -3.89 8.15 -4.70
CA ALA A 4 -3.94 9.25 -5.67
C ALA A 4 -2.65 10.07 -5.63
N PHE A 5 -2.18 10.54 -6.78
CA PHE A 5 -0.92 11.29 -6.89
C PHE A 5 -0.88 12.57 -6.04
N TRP A 6 -2.03 13.15 -5.73
CA TRP A 6 -2.18 14.38 -4.94
C TRP A 6 -2.36 14.13 -3.44
N CYS A 7 -2.45 12.86 -3.00
CA CYS A 7 -2.69 12.51 -1.60
C CYS A 7 -1.36 12.52 -0.81
N SER A 8 -1.30 13.28 0.28
CA SER A 8 -0.07 13.45 1.10
C SER A 8 0.45 12.12 1.62
N HIS A 9 -0.39 11.36 2.33
CA HIS A 9 -0.06 10.03 2.85
C HIS A 9 0.38 9.04 1.77
N CYS A 10 -0.20 9.15 0.56
CA CYS A 10 0.18 8.31 -0.58
C CYS A 10 1.59 8.63 -1.07
N ASN A 11 1.96 9.93 -1.04
CA ASN A 11 3.29 10.39 -1.42
C ASN A 11 4.32 10.08 -0.33
N GLU A 12 3.97 10.25 0.94
CA GLU A 12 4.79 9.86 2.09
C GLU A 12 5.09 8.36 2.06
N GLN A 13 4.06 7.52 1.85
CA GLN A 13 4.23 6.09 1.70
C GLN A 13 5.18 5.73 0.55
N LYS A 14 5.05 6.36 -0.62
CA LYS A 14 5.99 6.15 -1.75
C LYS A 14 7.41 6.59 -1.40
N GLN A 15 7.57 7.68 -0.66
CA GLN A 15 8.89 8.16 -0.23
C GLN A 15 9.58 7.17 0.71
N MET A 16 8.85 6.49 1.60
CA MET A 16 9.41 5.45 2.47
C MET A 16 10.06 4.31 1.68
N PHE A 17 9.46 3.91 0.55
CA PHE A 17 10.06 2.92 -0.36
C PHE A 17 11.26 3.48 -1.14
N GLY A 18 11.30 4.79 -1.35
CA GLY A 18 12.32 5.43 -2.16
C GLY A 18 12.05 5.31 -3.67
N HIS A 19 12.89 6.01 -4.44
CA HIS A 19 12.66 6.23 -5.88
C HIS A 19 12.65 4.94 -6.70
N GLU A 20 13.62 4.06 -6.49
CA GLU A 20 13.75 2.84 -7.31
C GLU A 20 12.65 1.83 -6.98
N ALA A 21 12.35 1.60 -5.70
CA ALA A 21 11.30 0.66 -5.31
C ALA A 21 9.90 1.18 -5.71
N THR A 22 9.66 2.49 -5.68
CA THR A 22 8.37 3.07 -6.13
C THR A 22 8.07 2.76 -7.60
N LYS A 23 9.08 2.59 -8.46
CA LYS A 23 8.87 2.26 -9.88
C LYS A 23 8.29 0.86 -10.10
N ILE A 24 8.56 -0.05 -9.17
CA ILE A 24 8.10 -1.44 -9.21
C ILE A 24 7.00 -1.71 -8.18
N LEU A 25 6.58 -0.68 -7.43
CA LEU A 25 5.51 -0.82 -6.47
C LEU A 25 4.19 -1.02 -7.22
N ASP A 26 3.45 -2.06 -6.84
CA ASP A 26 2.10 -2.31 -7.33
C ASP A 26 1.15 -1.19 -6.87
N TYR A 27 1.10 -0.10 -7.63
CA TYR A 27 0.33 1.10 -7.34
C TYR A 27 -0.80 1.29 -8.36
N VAL A 28 -2.02 1.48 -7.87
CA VAL A 28 -3.18 1.83 -8.68
C VAL A 28 -3.50 3.30 -8.46
N GLU A 29 -3.37 4.10 -9.53
CA GLU A 29 -3.77 5.51 -9.53
C GLU A 29 -5.28 5.64 -9.68
N CYS A 30 -5.94 6.08 -8.62
CA CYS A 30 -7.39 6.18 -8.57
C CYS A 30 -7.93 7.44 -9.25
N PHE A 31 -7.12 8.48 -9.45
CA PHE A 31 -7.53 9.74 -10.07
C PHE A 31 -6.56 10.16 -11.21
N PRO A 32 -6.40 9.35 -12.27
CA PRO A 32 -5.42 9.62 -13.33
C PRO A 32 -5.75 10.91 -14.11
N ASN A 33 -6.99 11.38 -14.06
CA ASN A 33 -7.46 12.57 -14.78
C ASN A 33 -7.38 13.88 -13.95
N GLY A 34 -6.73 13.85 -12.79
CA GLY A 34 -6.45 15.01 -11.96
C GLY A 34 -7.17 15.04 -10.61
N ALA A 35 -6.84 16.08 -9.82
CA ALA A 35 -7.38 16.31 -8.48
C ALA A 35 -8.57 17.29 -8.46
N GLY A 36 -9.36 17.25 -7.39
CA GLY A 36 -10.36 18.28 -7.07
C GLY A 36 -11.79 17.98 -7.53
N LYS A 37 -12.67 18.97 -7.33
CA LYS A 37 -14.12 18.83 -7.55
C LYS A 37 -14.44 18.40 -8.98
N GLY A 38 -15.31 17.40 -9.11
CA GLY A 38 -15.78 16.89 -10.41
C GLY A 38 -14.87 15.86 -11.08
N LYS A 39 -13.68 15.60 -10.52
CA LYS A 39 -12.85 14.47 -10.94
C LYS A 39 -13.47 13.18 -10.43
N LYS A 40 -13.51 12.17 -11.30
CA LYS A 40 -14.06 10.86 -11.00
C LYS A 40 -12.95 9.87 -10.76
N MET A 41 -13.13 9.05 -9.74
CA MET A 41 -12.29 7.91 -9.48
C MET A 41 -12.43 6.89 -10.62
N THR A 42 -11.37 6.12 -10.90
CA THR A 42 -11.43 5.01 -11.86
C THR A 42 -12.48 3.97 -11.43
N ALA A 43 -13.05 3.24 -12.39
CA ALA A 43 -14.04 2.20 -12.10
C ALA A 43 -13.46 1.08 -11.22
N GLU A 44 -12.19 0.75 -11.41
CA GLU A 44 -11.47 -0.23 -10.59
C GLU A 44 -11.42 0.19 -9.12
N CYS A 45 -10.96 1.41 -8.82
CA CYS A 45 -10.89 1.91 -7.45
C CYS A 45 -12.28 2.09 -6.82
N ALA A 46 -13.30 2.46 -7.61
CA ALA A 46 -14.68 2.53 -7.13
C ALA A 46 -15.25 1.15 -6.77
N ALA A 47 -14.94 0.13 -7.58
CA ALA A 47 -15.35 -1.26 -7.31
C ALA A 47 -14.60 -1.88 -6.13
N ALA A 48 -13.39 -1.40 -5.81
CA ALA A 48 -12.56 -1.89 -4.72
C ALA A 48 -13.09 -1.55 -3.31
N GLY A 49 -14.13 -0.70 -3.19
CA GLY A 49 -14.76 -0.39 -1.90
C GLY A 49 -13.84 0.37 -0.93
N LEU A 50 -12.98 1.24 -1.46
CA LEU A 50 -11.99 1.98 -0.68
C LEU A 50 -12.66 2.99 0.26
N GLU A 51 -12.25 3.00 1.53
CA GLU A 51 -12.71 3.99 2.52
C GLU A 51 -11.88 5.28 2.51
N GLY A 52 -10.63 5.21 2.02
CA GLY A 52 -9.69 6.32 1.99
C GLY A 52 -8.42 5.98 1.23
N PHE A 53 -7.42 6.87 1.28
CA PHE A 53 -6.11 6.62 0.67
C PHE A 53 -4.95 6.90 1.64
N PRO A 54 -3.81 6.21 1.49
CA PRO A 54 -3.68 5.00 0.68
C PRO A 54 -4.45 3.82 1.30
N THR A 55 -4.74 2.80 0.48
CA THR A 55 -5.23 1.50 0.97
C THR A 55 -4.40 0.39 0.38
N TRP A 56 -4.01 -0.55 1.22
CA TRP A 56 -3.26 -1.74 0.85
C TRP A 56 -4.16 -2.97 0.94
N PHE A 57 -4.19 -3.74 -0.14
CA PHE A 57 -4.70 -5.11 -0.14
C PHE A 57 -3.50 -6.02 -0.28
N ILE A 58 -3.16 -6.75 0.79
CA ILE A 58 -1.98 -7.61 0.83
C ILE A 58 -2.38 -8.93 1.48
N ASN A 59 -2.27 -10.04 0.73
CA ASN A 59 -2.56 -11.39 1.23
C ASN A 59 -3.92 -11.51 1.95
N GLY A 60 -4.95 -10.85 1.43
CA GLY A 60 -6.30 -10.83 2.01
C GLY A 60 -6.49 -9.88 3.19
N LYS A 61 -5.45 -9.18 3.64
CA LYS A 61 -5.52 -8.10 4.63
C LYS A 61 -5.80 -6.77 3.95
N ILE A 62 -6.57 -5.91 4.62
CA ILE A 62 -6.83 -4.52 4.23
C ILE A 62 -6.14 -3.63 5.26
N LEU A 63 -5.20 -2.78 4.82
CA LEU A 63 -4.54 -1.79 5.67
C LEU A 63 -4.86 -0.39 5.13
N SER A 64 -5.38 0.46 6.00
CA SER A 64 -5.81 1.83 5.66
C SER A 64 -4.79 2.86 6.15
N GLY A 65 -4.52 3.87 5.33
CA GLY A 65 -3.51 4.88 5.61
C GLY A 65 -2.11 4.41 5.23
N ASP A 66 -1.15 5.33 5.30
CA ASP A 66 0.26 4.97 5.19
C ASP A 66 0.67 4.03 6.33
N GLN A 67 1.59 3.13 6.02
CA GLN A 67 2.06 2.06 6.88
C GLN A 67 3.59 2.13 6.95
N GLU A 68 4.11 1.86 8.14
CA GLU A 68 5.53 1.59 8.33
C GLU A 68 5.96 0.38 7.48
N LEU A 69 7.21 0.38 7.03
CA LEU A 69 7.73 -0.67 6.14
C LEU A 69 7.68 -2.06 6.80
N GLU A 70 7.88 -2.13 8.12
CA GLU A 70 7.80 -3.36 8.90
C GLU A 70 6.40 -3.98 8.87
N VAL A 71 5.35 -3.15 8.92
CA VAL A 71 3.96 -3.61 8.84
C VAL A 71 3.66 -4.18 7.45
N LEU A 72 4.15 -3.51 6.40
CA LEU A 72 4.01 -3.98 5.03
C LEU A 72 4.82 -5.27 4.79
N ALA A 73 6.00 -5.40 5.39
CA ALA A 73 6.81 -6.61 5.34
C ALA A 73 6.08 -7.80 6.00
N GLU A 74 5.55 -7.61 7.21
CA GLU A 74 4.77 -8.64 7.91
C GLU A 74 3.50 -9.03 7.12
N ALA A 75 2.77 -8.05 6.59
CA ALA A 75 1.55 -8.30 5.83
C ALA A 75 1.82 -9.06 4.53
N SER A 76 2.92 -8.73 3.84
CA SER A 76 3.33 -9.39 2.59
C SER A 76 3.99 -10.75 2.79
N GLY A 77 4.42 -11.07 4.02
CA GLY A 77 5.25 -12.24 4.30
C GLY A 77 6.68 -12.07 3.80
N PHE A 78 7.13 -10.83 3.56
CA PHE A 78 8.50 -10.54 3.19
C PHE A 78 9.44 -10.92 4.33
N VAL A 79 10.45 -11.72 4.01
CA VAL A 79 11.54 -12.08 4.93
C VAL A 79 12.79 -11.40 4.42
N GLY A 80 13.24 -10.36 5.13
CA GLY A 80 14.48 -9.68 4.82
C GLY A 80 15.70 -10.42 5.38
N GLU A 81 16.87 -10.20 4.79
CA GLU A 81 18.13 -10.59 5.44
C GLU A 81 18.33 -9.72 6.70
N GLY A 82 17.98 -10.28 7.86
CA GLY A 82 18.05 -9.60 9.16
C GLY A 82 16.73 -9.57 9.95
N THR A 83 15.60 -9.95 9.34
CA THR A 83 14.34 -10.16 10.08
C THR A 83 14.26 -11.62 10.49
N GLU A 84 14.90 -11.99 11.61
CA GLU A 84 14.68 -13.31 12.21
C GLU A 84 13.19 -13.47 12.52
N GLN A 85 12.57 -14.51 11.94
CA GLN A 85 11.26 -14.97 12.40
C GLN A 85 11.34 -15.31 13.89
N PRO A 86 10.33 -15.01 14.72
CA PRO A 86 10.26 -15.61 16.04
C PRO A 86 10.24 -17.14 15.87
N LYS A 87 11.29 -17.79 16.38
CA LYS A 87 11.32 -19.24 16.55
C LYS A 87 10.15 -19.67 17.44
N GLY A 88 9.26 -20.50 16.89
CA GLY A 88 8.23 -21.25 17.60
C GLY A 88 6.94 -21.20 16.80
N ILE A 89 6.39 -22.30 16.28
CA ILE A 89 6.07 -23.53 17.01
C ILE A 89 6.38 -24.75 16.14
N SER A 90 7.39 -25.52 16.53
CA SER A 90 7.35 -26.98 16.42
C SER A 90 7.42 -27.49 17.85
N GLN A 91 6.28 -27.87 18.40
CA GLN A 91 6.12 -28.88 19.45
C GLN A 91 4.69 -29.44 19.36
N ASN A 92 4.53 -30.47 18.52
CA ASN A 92 3.99 -31.79 18.86
C ASN A 92 3.79 -32.62 17.59
#